data_AF-A0ABD3RWQ0-F1
#
_entry.id   AF-A0ABD3RWQ0-F1
#
_cell.length_a   1.000
_cell.length_b   1.000
_cell.length_c   1.000
_cell.angle_alpha   90.00
_cell.angle_beta   90.00
_cell.angle_gamma   90.00
#
_symmetry.space_group_name_H-M   'P 1'
#
loop_
_entity.id
_entity.type
_entity.pdbx_description
1 polymer ?
#
loop_
_entity_poly.entity_id
_entity_poly.type
_entity_poly.pdbx_seq_one_letter_code
_entity_poly.pdbx_strand_id
1 'polypeptide(L)'
;MIITELWTHSLQRCFMWRLNLIEPTSHESKVLDEADIQNPTLRSYIVWRRSQMLWSILPLSSSVVTFFIDLIRNAEDILNPKLKGWGNLLVNLSSIANIIIFISVVLATGMPYGKCRVWSNWRLSSKILRYGFIISFILPMIPAFIPLKYYVKDLTPPESNFAFSDLDLSTLLMEMEFGEGDITKQQEIVQWKYLQWKIGLSNFVKFLPALFSFPAALFGASLRIKGLLPKSTLSSWMLTVAGPFLSLVILAAAMLIIQFYGNGLLTFGVLFLAVGPWLNVFRRGLYVKAPDEETRKSIDCNQKVSLVFKLGGWILVIIWAIADYMKGDISEILEFVKLILEAWGRVLGSTVLFADVLLRMTITNWKEEMSLRSYSMDKFYQSIDAGIMNMKGVDDDVPIGPVIPGECDGH
;
A
#
# COMPACT_ATOMS: atom_id res chain seq x y z
N MET A 1 -23.56 -22.32 10.83
CA MET A 1 -24.30 -21.50 9.85
C MET A 1 -24.05 -20.01 10.00
N ILE A 2 -24.19 -19.41 11.20
CA ILE A 2 -23.98 -17.96 11.41
C ILE A 2 -22.55 -17.50 11.02
N ILE A 3 -21.53 -18.30 11.35
CA ILE A 3 -20.14 -17.97 11.04
C ILE A 3 -19.90 -17.94 9.52
N THR A 4 -20.40 -18.93 8.78
CA THR A 4 -20.18 -19.04 7.32
C THR A 4 -20.88 -17.93 6.54
N GLU A 5 -22.08 -17.52 6.95
CA GLU A 5 -22.77 -16.35 6.36
C GLU A 5 -22.01 -15.05 6.63
N LEU A 6 -21.52 -14.86 7.86
CA LEU A 6 -20.73 -13.68 8.21
C LEU A 6 -19.45 -13.57 7.37
N TRP A 7 -18.77 -14.70 7.12
CA TRP A 7 -17.55 -14.75 6.32
C TRP A 7 -17.81 -14.48 4.83
N THR A 8 -18.84 -15.09 4.25
CA THR A 8 -19.19 -14.92 2.83
C THR A 8 -19.59 -13.48 2.52
N HIS A 9 -20.44 -12.87 3.34
CA HIS A 9 -20.78 -11.45 3.20
C HIS A 9 -19.57 -10.55 3.37
N SER A 10 -18.71 -10.82 4.35
CA SER A 10 -17.48 -10.04 4.55
C SER A 10 -16.52 -10.17 3.38
N LEU A 11 -16.44 -11.35 2.75
CA LEU A 11 -15.58 -11.62 1.59
C LEU A 11 -16.03 -10.81 0.39
N GLN A 12 -17.33 -10.88 0.10
CA GLN A 12 -17.94 -10.12 -0.99
C GLN A 12 -17.68 -8.61 -0.81
N ARG A 13 -17.91 -8.09 0.41
CA ARG A 13 -17.65 -6.68 0.73
C ARG A 13 -16.18 -6.29 0.58
N CYS A 14 -15.24 -7.15 0.96
CA CYS A 14 -13.79 -6.91 0.84
C CYS A 14 -13.37 -6.62 -0.62
N PHE A 15 -13.94 -7.35 -1.57
CA PHE A 15 -13.66 -7.21 -3.00
C PHE A 15 -14.56 -6.22 -3.74
N MET A 16 -15.63 -5.74 -3.11
CA MET A 16 -16.46 -4.67 -3.69
C MET A 16 -15.69 -3.35 -3.68
N TRP A 17 -15.54 -2.75 -4.86
CA TRP A 17 -14.95 -1.43 -5.02
C TRP A 17 -16.01 -0.30 -4.93
N ARG A 18 -17.29 -0.61 -5.17
CA ARG A 18 -18.44 0.29 -5.01
C ARG A 18 -18.92 0.28 -3.57
N LEU A 19 -18.32 1.12 -2.74
CA LEU A 19 -18.64 1.16 -1.31
C LEU A 19 -20.07 1.63 -1.04
N ASN A 20 -20.66 2.47 -1.89
CA ASN A 20 -22.03 2.96 -1.73
C ASN A 20 -23.12 1.89 -1.89
N LEU A 21 -22.80 0.71 -2.44
CA LEU A 21 -23.73 -0.41 -2.58
C LEU A 21 -23.68 -1.38 -1.40
N ILE A 22 -22.81 -1.13 -0.41
CA ILE A 22 -22.65 -2.02 0.74
C ILE A 22 -23.71 -1.67 1.77
N GLU A 23 -24.68 -2.56 1.94
CA GLU A 23 -25.71 -2.42 2.96
C GLU A 23 -25.25 -3.06 4.29
N PRO A 24 -25.41 -2.36 5.43
CA PRO A 24 -25.16 -2.93 6.76
C PRO A 24 -26.15 -4.07 7.04
N THR A 25 -25.66 -5.14 7.69
CA THR A 25 -26.57 -6.17 8.23
C THR A 25 -27.42 -5.59 9.37
N SER A 26 -28.56 -6.21 9.70
CA SER A 26 -29.44 -5.74 10.79
C SER A 26 -28.73 -5.58 12.13
N HIS A 27 -27.74 -6.43 12.42
CA HIS A 27 -26.91 -6.30 13.62
C HIS A 27 -25.95 -5.11 13.53
N GLU A 28 -25.27 -4.94 12.39
CA GLU A 28 -24.37 -3.79 12.16
C GLU A 28 -25.14 -2.47 12.20
N SER A 29 -26.35 -2.41 11.64
CA SER A 29 -27.23 -1.24 11.69
C SER A 29 -27.53 -0.84 13.12
N LYS A 30 -27.97 -1.77 13.99
CA LYS A 30 -28.21 -1.49 15.42
C LYS A 30 -26.97 -0.93 16.11
N VAL A 31 -25.80 -1.51 15.85
CA VAL A 31 -24.53 -1.03 16.42
C VAL A 31 -24.17 0.39 15.94
N LEU A 32 -24.47 0.70 14.68
CA LEU A 32 -24.24 2.03 14.09
C LEU A 32 -25.28 3.06 14.57
N ASP A 33 -26.51 2.63 14.82
CA ASP A 33 -27.58 3.43 15.43
C ASP A 33 -27.19 3.82 16.87
N GLU A 34 -26.69 2.85 17.67
CA GLU A 34 -26.18 3.10 19.04
C GLU A 34 -24.98 4.06 19.06
N ALA A 35 -24.23 4.17 17.95
CA ALA A 35 -23.09 5.07 17.80
C ALA A 35 -23.47 6.44 17.17
N ASP A 36 -24.76 6.70 16.96
CA ASP A 36 -25.31 7.91 16.32
C ASP A 36 -24.78 8.15 14.89
N ILE A 37 -24.54 7.08 14.13
CA ILE A 37 -24.04 7.18 12.76
C ILE A 37 -25.21 7.02 11.80
N GLN A 38 -25.93 8.10 11.50
CA GLN A 38 -27.13 8.05 10.64
C GLN A 38 -26.84 8.10 9.13
N ASN A 39 -25.69 8.65 8.72
CA ASN A 39 -25.40 8.84 7.29
C ASN A 39 -25.15 7.49 6.57
N PRO A 40 -25.93 7.13 5.53
CA PRO A 40 -25.83 5.82 4.87
C PRO A 40 -24.46 5.59 4.21
N THR A 41 -23.86 6.63 3.61
CA THR A 41 -22.54 6.55 2.98
C THR A 41 -21.46 6.21 4.01
N LEU A 42 -21.54 6.83 5.19
CA LEU A 42 -20.63 6.56 6.30
C LEU A 42 -20.85 5.16 6.88
N ARG A 43 -22.10 4.70 6.99
CA ARG A 43 -22.42 3.32 7.40
C ARG A 43 -21.77 2.30 6.46
N SER A 44 -21.97 2.45 5.16
CA SER A 44 -21.39 1.54 4.16
C SER A 44 -19.86 1.52 4.21
N TYR A 45 -19.24 2.69 4.38
CA TYR A 45 -17.78 2.81 4.55
C TYR A 45 -17.28 2.06 5.80
N ILE A 46 -17.91 2.27 6.96
CA ILE A 46 -17.49 1.66 8.23
C ILE A 46 -17.66 0.13 8.17
N VAL A 47 -18.75 -0.35 7.57
CA VAL A 47 -19.00 -1.78 7.38
C VAL A 47 -17.97 -2.41 6.46
N TRP A 48 -17.68 -1.78 5.31
CA TRP A 48 -16.60 -2.22 4.41
C TRP A 48 -15.27 -2.31 5.16
N ARG A 49 -14.91 -1.24 5.88
CA ARG A 49 -13.68 -1.14 6.67
C ARG A 49 -13.57 -2.29 7.66
N ARG A 50 -14.64 -2.63 8.38
CA ARG A 50 -14.70 -3.79 9.28
C ARG A 50 -14.44 -5.10 8.53
N SER A 51 -15.15 -5.34 7.43
CA SER A 51 -14.99 -6.57 6.63
C SER A 51 -13.56 -6.70 6.08
N GLN A 52 -12.96 -5.60 5.62
CA GLN A 52 -11.60 -5.55 5.11
C GLN A 52 -10.57 -5.90 6.21
N MET A 53 -10.71 -5.34 7.42
CA MET A 53 -9.83 -5.67 8.55
C MET A 53 -9.99 -7.13 8.98
N LEU A 54 -11.22 -7.64 9.09
CA LEU A 54 -11.47 -9.06 9.38
C LEU A 54 -10.77 -9.99 8.39
N TRP A 55 -10.86 -9.68 7.10
CA TRP A 55 -10.19 -10.47 6.07
C TRP A 55 -8.67 -10.33 6.06
N SER A 56 -8.12 -9.23 6.56
CA SER A 56 -6.67 -9.09 6.73
C SER A 56 -6.11 -9.91 7.89
N ILE A 57 -6.93 -10.27 8.88
CA ILE A 57 -6.49 -11.07 10.05
C ILE A 57 -6.04 -12.47 9.63
N LEU A 58 -6.72 -13.11 8.67
CA LEU A 58 -6.40 -14.48 8.22
C LEU A 58 -4.97 -14.61 7.62
N PRO A 59 -4.59 -13.83 6.59
CA PRO A 59 -3.23 -13.87 6.08
C PRO A 59 -2.17 -13.38 7.08
N LEU A 60 -2.51 -12.38 7.92
CA LEU A 60 -1.57 -11.90 8.93
C LEU A 60 -1.36 -12.92 10.05
N SER A 61 -2.38 -13.71 10.41
CA SER A 61 -2.23 -14.76 11.42
C SER A 61 -1.33 -15.89 10.93
N SER A 62 -1.34 -16.23 9.63
CA SER A 62 -0.40 -17.23 9.09
C SER A 62 1.06 -16.79 9.28
N SER A 63 1.34 -15.49 9.10
CA SER A 63 2.68 -14.92 9.30
C SER A 63 3.13 -15.00 10.77
N VAL A 64 2.20 -14.79 11.70
CA VAL A 64 2.47 -14.92 13.14
C VAL A 64 2.67 -16.37 13.54
N VAL A 65 1.79 -17.28 13.10
CA VAL A 65 1.88 -18.71 13.40
C VAL A 65 3.19 -19.30 12.85
N THR A 66 3.54 -18.98 11.60
CA THR A 66 4.79 -19.44 11.01
C THR A 66 6.01 -18.89 11.74
N PHE A 67 6.00 -17.62 12.17
CA PHE A 67 7.06 -17.10 13.02
C PHE A 67 7.21 -17.90 14.33
N PHE A 68 6.13 -18.25 15.00
CA PHE A 68 6.21 -19.07 16.21
C PHE A 68 6.68 -20.52 15.93
N ILE A 69 6.29 -21.09 14.78
CA ILE A 69 6.79 -22.40 14.36
C ILE A 69 8.30 -22.34 14.09
N ASP A 70 8.75 -21.31 13.36
CA ASP A 70 10.16 -21.06 13.08
C ASP A 70 10.93 -20.84 14.39
N LEU A 71 10.32 -20.14 15.36
CA LEU A 71 10.86 -19.93 16.70
C LEU A 71 11.05 -21.23 17.50
N ILE A 72 10.12 -22.17 17.38
CA ILE A 72 10.17 -23.45 18.09
C ILE A 72 11.11 -24.43 17.40
N ARG A 73 11.06 -24.52 16.05
CA ARG A 73 11.86 -25.48 15.28
C ARG A 73 13.31 -25.08 15.17
N ASN A 74 13.57 -23.80 14.95
CA ASN A 74 14.88 -23.27 14.62
C ASN A 74 15.37 -22.32 15.73
N ALA A 75 15.08 -22.65 16.99
CA ALA A 75 15.48 -21.85 18.14
C ALA A 75 17.01 -21.58 18.15
N GLU A 76 17.80 -22.57 17.71
CA GLU A 76 19.25 -22.46 17.57
C GLU A 76 19.67 -21.50 16.44
N ASP A 77 18.95 -21.47 15.32
CA ASP A 77 19.23 -20.55 14.21
C ASP A 77 18.83 -19.11 14.53
N ILE A 78 17.78 -18.92 15.33
CA ILE A 78 17.33 -17.59 15.78
C ILE A 78 18.29 -17.00 16.80
N LEU A 79 18.85 -17.85 17.64
CA LEU A 79 19.95 -17.52 18.53
C LEU A 79 21.28 -17.91 17.89
N ASN A 80 21.50 -17.51 16.62
CA ASN A 80 22.73 -17.87 15.92
C ASN A 80 23.94 -17.42 16.75
N PRO A 81 24.76 -18.35 17.29
CA PRO A 81 25.85 -18.00 18.18
C PRO A 81 26.92 -17.16 17.47
N LYS A 82 26.93 -17.16 16.13
CA LYS A 82 27.85 -16.38 15.29
C LYS A 82 27.45 -14.90 15.20
N LEU A 83 26.19 -14.56 15.47
CA LEU A 83 25.70 -13.18 15.44
C LEU A 83 25.82 -12.54 16.83
N LYS A 84 26.17 -11.25 16.88
CA LYS A 84 26.05 -10.49 18.14
C LYS A 84 24.57 -10.45 18.54
N GLY A 85 24.25 -10.34 19.84
CA GLY A 85 22.85 -10.26 20.30
C GLY A 85 22.00 -9.20 19.57
N TRP A 86 22.62 -8.07 19.20
CA TRP A 86 22.01 -7.05 18.33
C TRP A 86 21.75 -7.51 16.89
N GLY A 87 22.62 -8.33 16.30
CA GLY A 87 22.43 -8.91 14.97
C GLY A 87 21.19 -9.80 14.90
N ASN A 88 20.96 -10.63 15.93
CA ASN A 88 19.76 -11.46 16.03
C ASN A 88 18.48 -10.61 16.11
N LEU A 89 18.48 -9.50 16.85
CA LEU A 89 17.34 -8.57 16.89
C LEU A 89 17.06 -8.00 15.49
N LEU A 90 18.10 -7.53 14.80
CA LEU A 90 17.98 -6.91 13.47
C LEU A 90 17.42 -7.87 12.42
N VAL A 91 17.90 -9.11 12.38
CA VAL A 91 17.41 -10.15 11.43
C VAL A 91 15.93 -10.49 11.66
N ASN A 92 15.45 -10.36 12.90
CA ASN A 92 14.09 -10.65 13.30
C ASN A 92 13.14 -9.43 13.28
N LEU A 93 13.62 -8.23 12.94
CA LEU A 93 12.78 -7.02 12.91
C LEU A 93 11.60 -7.14 11.93
N SER A 94 11.76 -7.83 10.79
CA SER A 94 10.64 -8.03 9.86
C SER A 94 9.52 -8.88 10.47
N SER A 95 9.88 -9.93 11.22
CA SER A 95 8.91 -10.76 11.94
C SER A 95 8.20 -9.99 13.05
N ILE A 96 8.94 -9.16 13.80
CA ILE A 96 8.35 -8.26 14.82
C ILE A 96 7.38 -7.27 14.16
N ALA A 97 7.73 -6.73 13.00
CA ALA A 97 6.85 -5.84 12.23
C ALA A 97 5.52 -6.53 11.86
N ASN A 98 5.57 -7.81 11.45
CA ASN A 98 4.39 -8.62 11.15
C ASN A 98 3.47 -8.82 12.37
N ILE A 99 4.07 -9.07 13.54
CA ILE A 99 3.32 -9.18 14.80
C ILE A 99 2.65 -7.84 15.14
N ILE A 100 3.37 -6.73 14.99
CA ILE A 100 2.84 -5.40 15.31
C ILE A 100 1.65 -5.04 14.42
N ILE A 101 1.73 -5.26 13.10
CA ILE A 101 0.60 -4.99 12.21
C ILE A 101 -0.58 -5.92 12.51
N PHE A 102 -0.33 -7.21 12.80
CA PHE A 102 -1.37 -8.16 13.20
C PHE A 102 -2.10 -7.69 14.47
N ILE A 103 -1.37 -7.38 15.55
CA ILE A 103 -1.94 -6.88 16.80
C ILE A 103 -2.73 -5.60 16.54
N SER A 104 -2.20 -4.69 15.73
CA SER A 104 -2.86 -3.42 15.41
C SER A 104 -4.19 -3.63 14.68
N VAL A 105 -4.25 -4.56 13.72
CA VAL A 105 -5.49 -4.93 13.01
C VAL A 105 -6.49 -5.58 13.96
N VAL A 106 -6.05 -6.52 14.81
CA VAL A 106 -6.92 -7.21 15.78
C VAL A 106 -7.53 -6.22 16.78
N LEU A 107 -6.70 -5.33 17.35
CA LEU A 107 -7.12 -4.27 18.25
C LEU A 107 -8.07 -3.28 17.56
N ALA A 108 -7.75 -2.86 16.34
CA ALA A 108 -8.58 -1.93 15.56
C ALA A 108 -9.95 -2.53 15.20
N THR A 109 -10.02 -3.85 15.03
CA THR A 109 -11.26 -4.59 14.77
C THR A 109 -12.11 -4.77 16.05
N GLY A 110 -11.49 -4.73 17.23
CA GLY A 110 -12.17 -4.89 18.52
C GLY A 110 -12.47 -6.36 18.89
N MET A 111 -11.78 -7.34 18.30
CA MET A 111 -11.97 -8.76 18.62
C MET A 111 -11.74 -9.15 20.10
N PRO A 112 -10.70 -8.67 20.81
CA PRO A 112 -10.36 -9.25 22.12
C PRO A 112 -11.33 -8.86 23.25
N TYR A 113 -12.20 -7.86 23.05
CA TYR A 113 -13.07 -7.36 24.11
C TYR A 113 -14.50 -7.27 23.57
N GLY A 114 -15.32 -8.29 23.83
CA GLY A 114 -16.70 -8.39 23.32
C GLY A 114 -17.63 -7.20 23.66
N LYS A 115 -17.21 -6.30 24.56
CA LYS A 115 -17.88 -5.01 24.84
C LYS A 115 -17.20 -3.80 24.19
N CYS A 116 -15.89 -3.85 23.89
CA CYS A 116 -15.19 -2.72 23.28
C CYS A 116 -15.35 -2.78 21.76
N ARG A 117 -16.40 -2.12 21.27
CA ARG A 117 -16.66 -1.94 19.83
C ARG A 117 -15.71 -0.90 19.23
N VAL A 118 -14.40 -1.16 19.29
CA VAL A 118 -13.36 -0.22 18.80
C VAL A 118 -13.59 0.17 17.34
N TRP A 119 -14.12 -0.75 16.53
CA TRP A 119 -14.41 -0.49 15.12
C TRP A 119 -15.53 0.54 14.88
N SER A 120 -16.48 0.71 15.82
CA SER A 120 -17.51 1.75 15.70
C SER A 120 -16.94 3.14 16.03
N ASN A 121 -15.95 3.21 16.94
CA ASN A 121 -15.15 4.41 17.13
C ASN A 121 -14.05 4.52 16.07
N TRP A 122 -14.46 4.95 14.87
CA TRP A 122 -13.59 5.06 13.70
C TRP A 122 -12.30 5.87 13.97
N ARG A 123 -12.35 6.88 14.84
CA ARG A 123 -11.19 7.73 15.17
C ARG A 123 -10.12 6.94 15.93
N LEU A 124 -10.53 6.17 16.94
CA LEU A 124 -9.61 5.35 17.74
C LEU A 124 -9.03 4.22 16.89
N SER A 125 -9.89 3.49 16.18
CA SER A 125 -9.47 2.40 15.29
C SER A 125 -8.48 2.87 14.22
N SER A 126 -8.72 4.05 13.62
CA SER A 126 -7.82 4.64 12.62
C SER A 126 -6.46 5.06 13.21
N LYS A 127 -6.42 5.57 14.44
CA LYS A 127 -5.16 5.88 15.15
C LYS A 127 -4.33 4.62 15.40
N ILE A 128 -4.96 3.55 15.89
CA ILE A 128 -4.29 2.26 16.16
C ILE A 128 -3.67 1.72 14.87
N LEU A 129 -4.45 1.64 13.78
CA LEU A 129 -3.94 1.16 12.49
C LEU A 129 -2.80 2.02 11.96
N ARG A 130 -2.88 3.35 12.11
CA ARG A 130 -1.85 4.27 11.62
C ARG A 130 -0.51 4.04 12.32
N TYR A 131 -0.50 4.00 13.65
CA TYR A 131 0.74 3.76 14.40
C TYR A 131 1.29 2.36 14.15
N GLY A 132 0.42 1.35 14.16
CA GLY A 132 0.78 -0.03 13.83
C GLY A 132 1.44 -0.15 12.47
N PHE A 133 0.83 0.46 11.45
CA PHE A 133 1.35 0.48 10.10
C PHE A 133 2.70 1.19 10.01
N ILE A 134 2.83 2.42 10.53
CA ILE A 134 4.07 3.19 10.48
C ILE A 134 5.23 2.38 11.08
N ILE A 135 5.02 1.79 12.26
CA ILE A 135 6.03 0.97 12.93
C ILE A 135 6.33 -0.29 12.09
N SER A 136 5.31 -1.00 11.61
CA SER A 136 5.48 -2.23 10.79
C SER A 136 6.09 -1.98 9.40
N PHE A 137 6.03 -0.74 8.92
CA PHE A 137 6.60 -0.35 7.64
C PHE A 137 8.06 0.07 7.79
N ILE A 138 8.39 0.81 8.85
CA ILE A 138 9.75 1.30 9.13
C ILE A 138 10.66 0.16 9.63
N LEU A 139 10.16 -0.71 10.52
CA LEU A 139 11.00 -1.74 11.16
C LEU A 139 11.75 -2.65 10.17
N PRO A 140 11.14 -3.19 9.09
CA PRO A 140 11.85 -4.02 8.12
C PRO A 140 12.88 -3.25 7.28
N MET A 141 12.82 -1.90 7.25
CA MET A 141 13.80 -1.07 6.52
C MET A 141 15.08 -0.86 7.32
N ILE A 142 15.02 -0.89 8.66
CA ILE A 142 16.17 -0.61 9.53
C ILE A 142 17.39 -1.49 9.19
N PRO A 143 17.26 -2.82 8.98
CA PRO A 143 18.40 -3.67 8.64
C PRO A 143 19.11 -3.28 7.33
N ALA A 144 18.43 -2.62 6.40
CA ALA A 144 19.05 -2.18 5.14
C ALA A 144 20.01 -0.99 5.33
N PHE A 145 19.85 -0.23 6.41
CA PHE A 145 20.68 0.95 6.72
C PHE A 145 21.84 0.65 7.68
N ILE A 146 21.92 -0.57 8.22
CA ILE A 146 22.95 -0.93 9.19
C ILE A 146 24.05 -1.71 8.47
N PRO A 147 25.31 -1.27 8.53
CA PRO A 147 26.43 -2.00 7.94
C PRO A 147 26.63 -3.39 8.55
N LEU A 148 26.97 -4.38 7.71
CA LEU A 148 27.19 -5.78 8.09
C LEU A 148 28.22 -5.99 9.23
N LYS A 149 29.19 -5.09 9.37
CA LYS A 149 30.18 -5.12 10.48
C LYS A 149 29.56 -5.10 11.88
N TYR A 150 28.34 -4.61 12.01
CA TYR A 150 27.62 -4.58 13.29
C TYR A 150 26.88 -5.90 13.59
N TYR A 151 26.74 -6.79 12.61
CA TYR A 151 25.98 -8.04 12.76
C TYR A 151 26.82 -9.18 13.32
N VAL A 152 28.08 -9.31 12.85
CA VAL A 152 28.89 -10.51 13.11
C VAL A 152 29.92 -10.27 14.21
N LYS A 153 30.06 -11.23 15.12
CA LYS A 153 30.85 -11.07 16.36
C LYS A 153 32.36 -11.04 16.11
N ASP A 154 32.82 -11.95 15.27
CA ASP A 154 34.25 -12.31 15.20
C ASP A 154 34.83 -12.14 13.79
N LEU A 155 34.17 -11.39 12.91
CA LEU A 155 34.75 -11.05 11.62
C LEU A 155 35.51 -9.73 11.71
N THR A 156 36.81 -9.82 11.94
CA THR A 156 37.74 -8.78 11.52
C THR A 156 37.67 -8.67 9.99
N PRO A 157 37.26 -7.52 9.42
CA PRO A 157 37.37 -7.34 7.98
C PRO A 157 38.84 -7.57 7.60
N PRO A 158 39.14 -8.31 6.51
CA PRO A 158 40.52 -8.44 6.06
C PRO A 158 41.12 -7.04 5.88
N GLU A 159 42.30 -6.78 6.45
CA GLU A 159 42.97 -5.47 6.51
C GLU A 159 43.30 -4.86 5.13
N SER A 160 42.91 -5.52 4.05
CA SER A 160 43.14 -5.03 2.70
C SER A 160 42.32 -3.76 2.43
N ASN A 161 43.02 -2.65 2.12
CA ASN A 161 42.49 -1.41 1.53
C ASN A 161 41.89 -1.61 0.11
N PHE A 162 41.33 -2.78 -0.18
CA PHE A 162 40.80 -3.15 -1.48
C PHE A 162 39.51 -2.36 -1.75
N ALA A 163 39.58 -1.38 -2.64
CA ALA A 163 38.43 -0.61 -3.09
C ALA A 163 37.49 -1.50 -3.92
N PHE A 164 36.18 -1.31 -3.76
CA PHE A 164 35.13 -2.06 -4.47
C PHE A 164 35.20 -1.91 -6.01
N SER A 165 35.82 -0.83 -6.50
CA SER A 165 36.02 -0.55 -7.92
C SER A 165 37.00 -1.49 -8.62
N ASP A 166 37.91 -2.10 -7.88
CA ASP A 166 39.06 -2.81 -8.46
C ASP A 166 38.78 -4.31 -8.58
N LEU A 167 37.62 -4.75 -8.11
CA LEU A 167 37.26 -6.15 -8.03
C LEU A 167 36.31 -6.50 -9.17
N ASP A 168 36.90 -6.66 -10.34
CA ASP A 168 36.22 -7.27 -11.48
C ASP A 168 35.97 -8.76 -11.17
N LEU A 169 34.69 -9.13 -11.11
CA LEU A 169 34.23 -10.48 -10.74
C LEU A 169 34.81 -11.54 -11.69
N SER A 170 35.14 -11.14 -12.92
CA SER A 170 35.78 -11.97 -13.93
C SER A 170 37.22 -12.33 -13.56
N THR A 171 37.98 -11.39 -12.99
CA THR A 171 39.36 -11.61 -12.52
C THR A 171 39.40 -12.56 -11.34
N LEU A 172 38.40 -12.48 -10.46
CA LEU A 172 38.30 -13.34 -9.28
C LEU A 172 37.94 -14.79 -9.66
N LEU A 173 37.06 -14.97 -10.66
CA LEU A 173 36.77 -16.29 -11.21
C LEU A 173 37.98 -16.88 -11.97
N MET A 174 38.78 -16.04 -12.64
CA MET A 174 40.02 -16.48 -13.31
C MET A 174 41.17 -16.81 -12.34
N GLU A 175 41.34 -16.05 -11.26
CA GLU A 175 42.40 -16.30 -10.26
C GLU A 175 42.19 -17.58 -9.46
N MET A 176 40.93 -17.98 -9.23
CA MET A 176 40.61 -19.28 -8.63
C MET A 176 41.05 -20.48 -9.50
N GLU A 177 41.35 -20.26 -10.78
CA GLU A 177 41.70 -21.32 -11.73
C GLU A 177 43.21 -21.48 -11.94
N PHE A 178 44.06 -20.51 -11.51
CA PHE A 178 45.48 -20.49 -11.91
C PHE A 178 46.53 -20.15 -10.83
N GLY A 179 46.18 -19.91 -9.56
CA GLY A 179 47.16 -19.48 -8.55
C GLY A 179 47.46 -20.48 -7.43
N GLU A 180 48.70 -20.97 -7.33
CA GLU A 180 49.26 -21.74 -6.20
C GLU A 180 49.63 -20.84 -4.97
N GLY A 181 49.10 -19.60 -4.94
CA GLY A 181 49.26 -18.66 -3.84
C GLY A 181 48.26 -18.94 -2.71
N ASP A 182 48.50 -18.37 -1.53
CA ASP A 182 47.77 -18.55 -0.25
C ASP A 182 46.22 -18.58 -0.37
N ILE A 183 45.69 -19.73 -0.79
CA ILE A 183 44.27 -19.99 -1.16
C ILE A 183 43.32 -19.61 -0.02
N THR A 184 43.81 -19.70 1.22
CA THR A 184 43.04 -19.47 2.43
C THR A 184 42.49 -18.04 2.50
N LYS A 185 43.29 -17.02 2.20
CA LYS A 185 42.87 -15.61 2.32
C LYS A 185 41.88 -15.19 1.24
N GLN A 186 42.07 -15.64 -0.01
CA GLN A 186 41.12 -15.35 -1.08
C GLN A 186 39.77 -16.03 -0.83
N GLN A 187 39.78 -17.27 -0.34
CA GLN A 187 38.57 -18.00 0.00
C GLN A 187 37.77 -17.30 1.11
N GLU A 188 38.43 -16.73 2.12
CA GLU A 188 37.78 -15.93 3.17
C GLU A 188 37.10 -14.67 2.60
N ILE A 189 37.75 -13.96 1.67
CA ILE A 189 37.18 -12.75 1.03
C ILE A 189 35.92 -13.11 0.21
N VAL A 190 35.98 -14.20 -0.56
CA VAL A 190 34.83 -14.66 -1.36
C VAL A 190 33.68 -15.08 -0.46
N GLN A 191 33.95 -15.86 0.58
CA GLN A 191 32.94 -16.26 1.56
C GLN A 191 32.31 -15.05 2.26
N TRP A 192 33.11 -14.03 2.56
CA TRP A 192 32.61 -12.79 3.13
C TRP A 192 31.62 -12.11 2.20
N LYS A 193 32.01 -11.88 0.95
CA LYS A 193 31.16 -11.22 -0.05
C LYS A 193 29.88 -12.00 -0.32
N TYR A 194 29.97 -13.32 -0.40
CA TYR A 194 28.81 -14.19 -0.53
C TYR A 194 27.85 -14.04 0.66
N LEU A 195 28.37 -14.03 1.89
CA LEU A 195 27.56 -13.83 3.09
C LEU A 195 26.88 -12.45 3.10
N GLN A 196 27.59 -11.40 2.70
CA GLN A 196 27.01 -10.05 2.59
C GLN A 196 25.85 -10.00 1.60
N TRP A 197 26.05 -10.57 0.41
CA TRP A 197 25.02 -10.66 -0.62
C TRP A 197 23.83 -11.48 -0.15
N LYS A 198 24.08 -12.64 0.47
CA LYS A 198 23.02 -13.51 0.99
C LYS A 198 22.18 -12.82 2.07
N ILE A 199 22.81 -12.13 3.02
CA ILE A 199 22.11 -11.38 4.07
C ILE A 199 21.34 -10.20 3.45
N GLY A 200 21.97 -9.45 2.54
CA GLY A 200 21.34 -8.32 1.84
C GLY A 200 20.10 -8.76 1.05
N LEU A 201 20.22 -9.82 0.26
CA LEU A 201 19.11 -10.39 -0.52
C LEU A 201 18.01 -10.94 0.38
N SER A 202 18.37 -11.66 1.46
CA SER A 202 17.38 -12.16 2.43
C SER A 202 16.60 -11.03 3.08
N ASN A 203 17.28 -9.97 3.52
CA ASN A 203 16.63 -8.78 4.09
C ASN A 203 15.76 -8.05 3.06
N PHE A 204 16.21 -7.97 1.81
CA PHE A 204 15.43 -7.39 0.73
C PHE A 204 14.14 -8.19 0.47
N VAL A 205 14.23 -9.52 0.37
CA VAL A 205 13.04 -10.40 0.19
C VAL A 205 12.08 -10.25 1.36
N LYS A 206 12.58 -10.17 2.60
CA LYS A 206 11.76 -9.90 3.79
C LYS A 206 11.12 -8.50 3.80
N PHE A 207 11.70 -7.54 3.07
CA PHE A 207 11.16 -6.19 2.93
C PHE A 207 10.13 -6.08 1.80
N LEU A 208 10.18 -6.96 0.79
CA LEU A 208 9.28 -6.93 -0.37
C LEU A 208 7.79 -6.80 0.00
N PRO A 209 7.22 -7.60 0.94
CA PRO A 209 5.82 -7.46 1.32
C PRO A 209 5.46 -6.06 1.78
N ALA A 210 6.33 -5.41 2.57
CA ALA A 210 6.13 -4.04 3.02
C ALA A 210 6.19 -3.04 1.85
N LEU A 211 7.21 -3.17 1.00
CA LEU A 211 7.42 -2.32 -0.17
C LEU A 211 6.25 -2.38 -1.15
N PHE A 212 5.73 -3.58 -1.43
CA PHE A 212 4.57 -3.81 -2.28
C PHE A 212 3.28 -3.29 -1.67
N SER A 213 3.13 -3.43 -0.35
CA SER A 213 1.88 -3.11 0.33
C SER A 213 1.50 -1.64 0.20
N PHE A 214 2.47 -0.73 0.22
CA PHE A 214 2.24 0.71 0.18
C PHE A 214 1.52 1.17 -1.11
N PRO A 215 2.12 1.03 -2.32
CA PRO A 215 1.48 1.49 -3.55
C PRO A 215 0.21 0.71 -3.89
N ALA A 216 0.19 -0.59 -3.58
CA ALA A 216 -0.97 -1.44 -3.83
C ALA A 216 -2.17 -1.00 -2.96
N ALA A 217 -1.91 -0.72 -1.69
CA ALA A 217 -2.93 -0.24 -0.77
C ALA A 217 -3.41 1.17 -1.09
N LEU A 218 -2.52 2.09 -1.46
CA LEU A 218 -2.89 3.44 -1.90
C LEU A 218 -3.77 3.40 -3.15
N PHE A 219 -3.41 2.58 -4.13
CA PHE A 219 -4.21 2.35 -5.34
C PHE A 219 -5.60 1.76 -4.99
N GLY A 220 -5.63 0.71 -4.17
CA GLY A 220 -6.85 0.06 -3.71
C GLY A 220 -7.77 0.98 -2.89
N ALA A 221 -7.19 1.86 -2.07
CA ALA A 221 -7.90 2.87 -1.30
C ALA A 221 -8.48 3.96 -2.20
N SER A 222 -7.69 4.44 -3.15
CA SER A 222 -8.11 5.47 -4.12
C SER A 222 -9.33 5.02 -4.93
N LEU A 223 -9.33 3.78 -5.42
CA LEU A 223 -10.49 3.20 -6.12
C LEU A 223 -11.75 3.18 -5.26
N ARG A 224 -11.61 2.77 -4.00
CA ARG A 224 -12.76 2.63 -3.07
C ARG A 224 -13.30 3.98 -2.63
N ILE A 225 -12.44 4.94 -2.33
CA ILE A 225 -12.85 6.31 -2.03
C ILE A 225 -13.46 6.98 -3.25
N LYS A 226 -12.98 6.70 -4.47
CA LYS A 226 -13.64 7.14 -5.71
C LYS A 226 -15.02 6.49 -5.88
N GLY A 227 -15.18 5.22 -5.54
CA GLY A 227 -16.48 4.54 -5.51
C GLY A 227 -17.45 5.12 -4.47
N LEU A 228 -16.93 5.56 -3.32
CA LEU A 228 -17.71 6.20 -2.25
C LEU A 228 -18.09 7.64 -2.57
N LEU A 229 -17.12 8.43 -3.07
CA LEU A 229 -17.22 9.85 -3.37
C LEU A 229 -16.85 10.09 -4.84
N PRO A 230 -17.76 9.77 -5.79
CA PRO A 230 -17.49 9.84 -7.22
C PRO A 230 -17.09 11.24 -7.71
N LYS A 231 -17.50 12.29 -7.00
CA LYS A 231 -17.16 13.69 -7.32
C LYS A 231 -15.78 14.13 -6.79
N SER A 232 -15.10 13.30 -5.99
CA SER A 232 -13.76 13.63 -5.48
C SER A 232 -12.71 13.57 -6.60
N THR A 233 -12.05 14.70 -6.85
CA THR A 233 -10.92 14.81 -7.77
C THR A 233 -9.65 14.22 -7.16
N LEU A 234 -9.44 14.40 -5.85
CA LEU A 234 -8.26 13.94 -5.12
C LEU A 234 -8.03 12.43 -5.26
N SER A 235 -9.07 11.62 -5.05
CA SER A 235 -8.95 10.15 -5.18
C SER A 235 -8.62 9.72 -6.61
N SER A 236 -9.02 10.50 -7.61
CA SER A 236 -8.78 10.22 -9.02
C SER A 236 -7.33 10.52 -9.42
N TRP A 237 -6.77 11.61 -8.89
CA TRP A 237 -5.35 11.93 -9.04
C TRP A 237 -4.46 10.92 -8.33
N MET A 238 -4.80 10.57 -7.09
CA MET A 238 -4.06 9.55 -6.33
C MET A 238 -4.08 8.20 -7.04
N LEU A 239 -5.20 7.81 -7.65
CA LEU A 239 -5.28 6.61 -8.49
C LEU A 239 -4.34 6.66 -9.70
N THR A 240 -4.29 7.81 -10.37
CA THR A 240 -3.48 8.03 -11.58
C THR A 240 -1.98 8.02 -11.26
N VAL A 241 -1.57 8.51 -10.09
CA VAL A 241 -0.17 8.51 -9.62
C VAL A 241 0.23 7.15 -9.04
N ALA A 242 -0.65 6.50 -8.28
CA ALA A 242 -0.35 5.22 -7.64
C ALA A 242 -0.22 4.07 -8.64
N GLY A 243 -0.88 4.14 -9.80
CA GLY A 243 -0.84 3.10 -10.83
C GLY A 243 0.57 2.85 -11.41
N PRO A 244 1.23 3.85 -12.01
CA PRO A 244 2.59 3.73 -12.53
C PRO A 244 3.58 3.36 -11.43
N PHE A 245 3.44 3.97 -10.25
CA PHE A 245 4.33 3.69 -9.12
C PHE A 245 4.22 2.23 -8.64
N LEU A 246 3.01 1.69 -8.51
CA LEU A 246 2.78 0.27 -8.22
C LEU A 246 3.43 -0.63 -9.28
N SER A 247 3.26 -0.28 -10.55
CA SER A 247 3.81 -1.07 -11.66
C SER A 247 5.33 -1.07 -11.66
N LEU A 248 5.95 0.08 -11.38
CA LEU A 248 7.40 0.22 -11.26
C LEU A 248 7.95 -0.60 -10.10
N VAL A 249 7.28 -0.59 -8.94
CA VAL A 249 7.67 -1.43 -7.79
C VAL A 249 7.56 -2.92 -8.12
N ILE A 250 6.51 -3.35 -8.83
CA ILE A 250 6.36 -4.72 -9.32
C ILE A 250 7.48 -5.12 -10.26
N LEU A 251 7.78 -4.29 -11.26
CA LEU A 251 8.83 -4.59 -12.22
C LEU A 251 10.21 -4.62 -11.55
N ALA A 252 10.52 -3.67 -10.66
CA ALA A 252 11.81 -3.61 -9.98
C ALA A 252 12.05 -4.83 -9.07
N ALA A 253 11.05 -5.20 -8.27
CA ALA A 253 11.14 -6.37 -7.40
C ALA A 253 11.21 -7.68 -8.21
N ALA A 254 10.41 -7.80 -9.27
CA ALA A 254 10.40 -8.98 -10.10
C ALA A 254 11.63 -9.11 -11.00
N MET A 255 12.27 -8.01 -11.40
CA MET A 255 13.49 -8.04 -12.19
C MET A 255 14.58 -8.84 -11.48
N LEU A 256 14.73 -8.68 -10.16
CA LEU A 256 15.67 -9.47 -9.38
C LEU A 256 15.34 -10.97 -9.45
N ILE A 257 14.07 -11.34 -9.26
CA ILE A 257 13.63 -12.74 -9.33
C ILE A 257 13.86 -13.30 -10.75
N ILE A 258 13.50 -12.55 -11.79
CA ILE A 258 13.67 -12.97 -13.18
C ILE A 258 15.15 -13.21 -13.53
N GLN A 259 16.07 -12.38 -13.02
CA GLN A 259 17.51 -12.56 -13.24
C GLN A 259 18.04 -13.84 -12.60
N PHE A 260 17.48 -14.28 -11.46
CA PHE A 260 17.89 -15.52 -10.81
C PHE A 260 17.34 -16.78 -11.49
N TYR A 261 16.10 -16.75 -11.96
CA TYR A 261 15.42 -17.94 -12.48
C TYR A 261 15.41 -18.07 -14.01
N GLY A 262 15.61 -16.97 -14.75
CA GLY A 262 15.67 -16.98 -16.22
C GLY A 262 14.41 -17.50 -16.93
N ASN A 263 13.25 -17.48 -16.27
CA ASN A 263 12.03 -18.10 -16.78
C ASN A 263 11.10 -17.11 -17.53
N GLY A 264 10.76 -17.46 -18.77
CA GLY A 264 9.86 -16.66 -19.60
C GLY A 264 8.43 -16.55 -19.05
N LEU A 265 7.90 -17.62 -18.43
CA LEU A 265 6.54 -17.65 -17.88
C LEU A 265 6.39 -16.67 -16.71
N LEU A 266 7.37 -16.64 -15.82
CA LEU A 266 7.47 -15.65 -14.73
C LEU A 266 7.48 -14.22 -15.30
N THR A 267 8.30 -13.99 -16.32
CA THR A 267 8.43 -12.68 -16.97
C THR A 267 7.10 -12.20 -17.54
N PHE A 268 6.37 -13.04 -18.29
CA PHE A 268 5.05 -12.70 -18.80
C PHE A 268 4.02 -12.48 -17.68
N GLY A 269 4.02 -13.32 -16.64
CA GLY A 269 3.13 -13.16 -15.49
C GLY A 269 3.31 -11.82 -14.79
N VAL A 270 4.56 -11.44 -14.53
CA VAL A 270 4.94 -10.15 -13.94
C VAL A 270 4.55 -8.98 -14.84
N LEU A 271 4.79 -9.07 -16.15
CA LEU A 271 4.39 -8.03 -17.10
C LEU A 271 2.87 -7.83 -17.08
N PHE A 272 2.08 -8.90 -17.04
CA PHE A 272 0.62 -8.82 -16.91
C PHE A 272 0.20 -8.13 -15.60
N LEU A 273 0.82 -8.48 -14.48
CA LEU A 273 0.58 -7.83 -13.18
C LEU A 273 0.91 -6.33 -13.23
N ALA A 274 2.01 -5.96 -13.89
CA ALA A 274 2.45 -4.58 -14.03
C ALA A 274 1.58 -3.77 -15.00
N VAL A 275 1.01 -4.36 -16.05
CA VAL A 275 0.12 -3.66 -17.00
C VAL A 275 -1.23 -3.30 -16.38
N GLY A 276 -1.74 -4.14 -15.47
CA GLY A 276 -3.05 -3.95 -14.85
C GLY A 276 -3.31 -2.54 -14.28
N PRO A 277 -2.41 -1.96 -13.45
CA PRO A 277 -2.53 -0.60 -12.94
C PRO A 277 -2.43 0.50 -14.02
N TRP A 278 -1.66 0.31 -15.10
CA TRP A 278 -1.52 1.27 -16.20
C TRP A 278 -2.81 1.49 -16.99
N LEU A 279 -3.69 0.50 -17.05
CA LEU A 279 -5.00 0.65 -17.69
C LEU A 279 -5.85 1.77 -17.08
N ASN A 280 -5.70 2.04 -15.78
CA ASN A 280 -6.39 3.16 -15.14
C ASN A 280 -5.79 4.51 -15.53
N VAL A 281 -4.48 4.55 -15.82
CA VAL A 281 -3.74 5.74 -16.23
C VAL A 281 -4.08 6.12 -17.66
N PHE A 282 -4.08 5.15 -18.57
CA PHE A 282 -4.46 5.38 -19.97
C PHE A 282 -5.90 5.86 -20.09
N ARG A 283 -6.78 5.42 -19.18
CA ARG A 283 -8.17 5.89 -19.11
C ARG A 283 -8.40 6.96 -18.02
N ARG A 284 -7.39 7.77 -17.69
CA ARG A 284 -7.51 8.84 -16.66
C ARG A 284 -8.72 9.75 -16.86
N GLY A 285 -9.11 10.01 -18.11
CA GLY A 285 -10.25 10.86 -18.45
C GLY A 285 -11.58 10.37 -17.85
N LEU A 286 -11.72 9.05 -17.65
CA LEU A 286 -12.89 8.45 -17.00
C LEU A 286 -12.94 8.75 -15.49
N TYR A 287 -11.77 8.91 -14.86
CA TYR A 287 -11.69 9.09 -13.41
C TYR A 287 -11.73 10.57 -13.01
N VAL A 288 -11.15 11.47 -13.80
CA VAL A 288 -11.06 12.89 -13.44
C VAL A 288 -12.43 13.60 -13.49
N LYS A 289 -13.32 13.19 -14.40
CA LYS A 289 -14.65 13.80 -14.54
C LYS A 289 -15.63 13.28 -13.49
N ALA A 290 -16.63 14.11 -13.15
CA ALA A 290 -17.76 13.66 -12.35
C ALA A 290 -18.53 12.59 -13.16
N PRO A 291 -18.70 11.36 -12.64
CA PRO A 291 -19.17 10.27 -13.46
C PRO A 291 -20.70 10.32 -13.65
N ASP A 292 -21.11 10.45 -14.91
CA ASP A 292 -22.46 10.11 -15.40
C ASP A 292 -22.65 8.58 -15.43
N GLU A 293 -23.88 8.13 -15.72
CA GLU A 293 -24.25 6.71 -15.79
C GLU A 293 -23.33 5.94 -16.76
N GLU A 294 -23.02 6.54 -17.91
CA GLU A 294 -22.17 5.97 -18.96
C GLU A 294 -20.69 5.87 -18.54
N THR A 295 -20.14 6.91 -17.91
CA THR A 295 -18.78 6.89 -17.35
C THR A 295 -18.67 5.83 -16.27
N ARG A 296 -19.71 5.63 -15.43
CA ARG A 296 -19.71 4.55 -14.43
C ARG A 296 -19.60 3.19 -15.10
N LYS A 297 -20.40 2.90 -16.11
CA LYS A 297 -20.32 1.64 -16.87
C LYS A 297 -18.94 1.44 -17.49
N SER A 298 -18.33 2.51 -17.98
CA SER A 298 -16.97 2.50 -18.55
C SER A 298 -15.89 2.24 -17.51
N ILE A 299 -16.02 2.81 -16.30
CA ILE A 299 -15.14 2.53 -15.15
C ILE A 299 -15.26 1.05 -14.76
N ASP A 300 -16.47 0.50 -14.66
CA ASP A 300 -16.68 -0.91 -14.34
C ASP A 300 -16.02 -1.83 -15.35
N CYS A 301 -16.19 -1.53 -16.64
CA CYS A 301 -15.54 -2.26 -17.72
C CYS A 301 -14.02 -2.20 -17.56
N ASN A 302 -13.45 -1.02 -17.29
CA ASN A 302 -12.01 -0.87 -17.10
C ASN A 302 -11.49 -1.65 -15.87
N GLN A 303 -12.23 -1.64 -14.76
CA GLN A 303 -11.86 -2.41 -13.58
C GLN A 303 -11.93 -3.92 -13.82
N LYS A 304 -12.92 -4.40 -14.58
CA LYS A 304 -13.00 -5.81 -14.99
C LYS A 304 -11.83 -6.21 -15.86
N VAL A 305 -11.47 -5.38 -16.86
CA VAL A 305 -10.29 -5.64 -17.70
C VAL A 305 -9.01 -5.63 -16.85
N SER A 306 -8.83 -4.63 -15.98
CA SER A 306 -7.68 -4.59 -15.06
C SER A 306 -7.60 -5.81 -14.14
N LEU A 307 -8.76 -6.31 -13.67
CA LEU A 307 -8.84 -7.53 -12.87
C LEU A 307 -8.42 -8.76 -13.69
N VAL A 308 -8.82 -8.87 -14.96
CA VAL A 308 -8.41 -9.97 -15.84
C VAL A 308 -6.88 -10.00 -16.02
N PHE A 309 -6.25 -8.85 -16.25
CA PHE A 309 -4.78 -8.76 -16.33
C PHE A 309 -4.10 -9.18 -15.02
N LYS A 310 -4.63 -8.72 -13.87
CA LYS A 310 -4.08 -9.09 -12.56
C LYS A 310 -4.23 -10.58 -12.27
N LEU A 311 -5.42 -11.14 -12.50
CA LEU A 311 -5.67 -12.57 -12.28
C LEU A 311 -4.86 -13.43 -13.24
N GLY A 312 -4.80 -13.07 -14.52
CA GLY A 312 -3.96 -13.75 -15.50
C GLY A 312 -2.48 -13.74 -15.10
N GLY A 313 -1.96 -12.58 -14.67
CA GLY A 313 -0.60 -12.47 -14.16
C GLY A 313 -0.34 -13.35 -12.93
N TRP A 314 -1.24 -13.34 -11.95
CA TRP A 314 -1.15 -14.22 -10.77
C TRP A 314 -1.20 -15.71 -11.14
N ILE A 315 -2.10 -16.11 -12.04
CA ILE A 315 -2.21 -17.49 -12.51
C ILE A 315 -0.89 -17.94 -13.16
N LEU A 316 -0.30 -17.11 -14.03
CA LEU A 316 0.99 -17.43 -14.67
C LEU A 316 2.13 -17.56 -13.64
N VAL A 317 2.19 -16.66 -12.66
CA VAL A 317 3.19 -16.72 -11.57
C VAL A 317 2.98 -17.99 -10.71
N ILE A 318 1.74 -18.36 -10.41
CA ILE A 318 1.44 -19.57 -9.64
C ILE A 318 1.79 -20.83 -10.44
N ILE A 319 1.44 -20.90 -11.71
CA ILE A 319 1.82 -22.03 -12.58
C ILE A 319 3.34 -22.15 -12.66
N TRP A 320 4.05 -21.03 -12.82
CA TRP A 320 5.51 -21.01 -12.78
C TRP A 320 6.03 -21.54 -11.44
N ALA A 321 5.54 -21.02 -10.31
CA ALA A 321 5.97 -21.44 -8.99
C ALA A 321 5.74 -22.95 -8.80
N ILE A 322 4.56 -23.47 -9.16
CA ILE A 322 4.27 -24.91 -9.08
C ILE A 322 5.22 -25.70 -9.99
N ALA A 323 5.43 -25.27 -11.23
CA ALA A 323 6.28 -26.01 -12.17
C ALA A 323 7.76 -26.08 -11.73
N ASP A 324 8.26 -25.02 -11.10
CA ASP A 324 9.63 -24.95 -10.58
C ASP A 324 9.76 -25.71 -9.26
N TYR A 325 8.85 -25.46 -8.31
CA TYR A 325 8.88 -26.07 -6.98
C TYR A 325 8.42 -27.53 -6.92
N MET A 326 7.71 -28.05 -7.94
CA MET A 326 7.42 -29.49 -8.02
C MET A 326 8.70 -30.35 -8.11
N LYS A 327 9.86 -29.73 -8.36
CA LYS A 327 11.17 -30.38 -8.28
C LYS A 327 11.87 -30.22 -6.92
N GLY A 328 11.41 -29.28 -6.08
CA GLY A 328 12.01 -28.91 -4.82
C GLY A 328 11.30 -29.46 -3.59
N ASP A 329 11.77 -29.07 -2.41
CA ASP A 329 11.17 -29.45 -1.14
C ASP A 329 9.86 -28.68 -0.87
N ILE A 330 8.90 -29.34 -0.23
CA ILE A 330 7.60 -28.76 0.17
C ILE A 330 7.78 -27.50 1.04
N SER A 331 8.89 -27.40 1.78
CA SER A 331 9.23 -26.23 2.59
C SER A 331 9.31 -24.94 1.76
N GLU A 332 9.89 -24.98 0.57
CA GLU A 332 10.06 -23.80 -0.28
C GLU A 332 8.71 -23.29 -0.79
N ILE A 333 7.78 -24.20 -1.12
CA ILE A 333 6.39 -23.85 -1.49
C ILE A 333 5.70 -23.15 -0.32
N LEU A 334 5.86 -23.67 0.91
CA LEU A 334 5.26 -23.07 2.09
C LEU A 334 5.84 -21.69 2.39
N GLU A 335 7.13 -21.48 2.20
CA GLU A 335 7.77 -20.16 2.33
C GLU A 335 7.24 -19.17 1.28
N PHE A 336 7.06 -19.61 0.04
CA PHE A 336 6.47 -18.78 -1.02
C PHE A 336 5.01 -18.41 -0.72
N VAL A 337 4.19 -19.39 -0.29
CA VAL A 337 2.80 -19.15 0.12
C VAL A 337 2.75 -18.20 1.33
N LYS A 338 3.65 -18.36 2.30
CA LYS A 338 3.79 -17.45 3.44
C LYS A 338 4.08 -16.03 2.98
N LEU A 339 5.01 -15.83 2.05
CA LEU A 339 5.34 -14.52 1.50
C LEU A 339 4.14 -13.87 0.81
N ILE A 340 3.37 -14.64 0.02
CA ILE A 340 2.15 -14.16 -0.64
C ILE A 340 1.09 -13.75 0.40
N LEU A 341 0.85 -14.61 1.40
CA LEU A 341 -0.12 -14.32 2.45
C LEU A 341 0.29 -13.08 3.24
N GLU A 342 1.56 -12.95 3.63
CA GLU A 342 2.07 -11.76 4.31
C GLU A 342 1.84 -10.49 3.49
N ALA A 343 2.24 -10.50 2.20
CA ALA A 343 2.04 -9.37 1.30
C ALA A 343 0.56 -9.04 1.16
N TRP A 344 -0.31 -10.04 0.99
CA TRP A 344 -1.74 -9.84 0.85
C TRP A 344 -2.37 -9.26 2.13
N GLY A 345 -2.04 -9.80 3.30
CA GLY A 345 -2.52 -9.30 4.59
C GLY A 345 -2.12 -7.85 4.83
N ARG A 346 -0.85 -7.50 4.55
CA ARG A 346 -0.36 -6.12 4.62
C ARG A 346 -1.10 -5.20 3.64
N VAL A 347 -1.31 -5.62 2.39
CA VAL A 347 -2.08 -4.84 1.39
C VAL A 347 -3.50 -4.58 1.89
N LEU A 348 -4.20 -5.60 2.40
CA LEU A 348 -5.59 -5.47 2.87
C LEU A 348 -5.69 -4.50 4.05
N GLY A 349 -4.84 -4.66 5.08
CA GLY A 349 -4.83 -3.79 6.25
C GLY A 349 -4.44 -2.35 5.92
N SER A 350 -3.42 -2.17 5.10
CA SER A 350 -2.94 -0.85 4.68
C SER A 350 -3.97 -0.13 3.79
N THR A 351 -4.77 -0.87 3.02
CA THR A 351 -5.84 -0.28 2.18
C THR A 351 -6.85 0.47 3.04
N VAL A 352 -7.20 -0.06 4.21
CA VAL A 352 -8.06 0.62 5.18
C VAL A 352 -7.43 1.92 5.67
N LEU A 353 -6.15 1.88 6.02
CA LEU A 353 -5.42 3.05 6.49
C LEU A 353 -5.40 4.16 5.43
N PHE A 354 -5.02 3.84 4.20
CA PHE A 354 -4.99 4.83 3.12
C PHE A 354 -6.39 5.34 2.77
N ALA A 355 -7.42 4.50 2.87
CA ALA A 355 -8.80 4.94 2.69
C ALA A 355 -9.20 5.96 3.78
N ASP A 356 -8.85 5.72 5.04
CA ASP A 356 -9.09 6.64 6.15
C ASP A 356 -8.37 7.99 5.93
N VAL A 357 -7.13 7.96 5.43
CA VAL A 357 -6.33 9.16 5.14
C VAL A 357 -6.95 9.94 3.97
N LEU A 358 -7.23 9.27 2.85
CA LEU A 358 -7.81 9.89 1.66
C LEU A 358 -9.21 10.46 1.93
N LEU A 359 -10.03 9.78 2.72
CA LEU A 359 -11.34 10.27 3.13
C LEU A 359 -11.20 11.56 3.95
N ARG A 360 -10.29 11.59 4.93
CA ARG A 360 -10.02 12.80 5.72
C ARG A 360 -9.53 13.96 4.85
N MET A 361 -8.56 13.72 3.97
CA MET A 361 -8.05 14.74 3.04
C MET A 361 -9.16 15.26 2.12
N THR A 362 -10.02 14.37 1.60
CA THR A 362 -11.16 14.76 0.75
C THR A 362 -12.15 15.64 1.52
N ILE A 363 -12.47 15.29 2.76
CA ILE A 363 -13.40 16.07 3.59
C ILE A 363 -12.80 17.44 3.95
N THR A 364 -11.52 17.50 4.31
CA THR A 364 -10.83 18.76 4.61
C THR A 364 -10.81 19.68 3.39
N ASN A 365 -10.39 19.16 2.24
CA ASN A 365 -10.37 19.94 1.00
C ASN A 365 -11.78 20.43 0.62
N TRP A 366 -12.81 19.60 0.79
CA TRP A 366 -14.19 20.02 0.54
C TRP A 366 -14.65 21.14 1.47
N LYS A 367 -14.27 21.09 2.76
CA LYS A 367 -14.61 22.15 3.72
C LYS A 367 -13.92 23.48 3.38
N GLU A 368 -12.66 23.42 2.98
CA GLU A 368 -11.89 24.59 2.52
C GLU A 368 -12.46 25.18 1.23
N GLU A 369 -12.83 24.35 0.26
CA GLU A 369 -13.51 24.82 -0.96
C GLU A 369 -14.86 25.49 -0.64
N MET A 370 -15.62 24.94 0.32
CA MET A 370 -16.90 25.52 0.74
C MET A 370 -16.71 26.86 1.45
N SER A 371 -15.70 27.00 2.33
CA SER A 371 -15.44 28.27 3.02
C SER A 371 -14.96 29.36 2.05
N LEU A 372 -14.17 28.99 1.03
CA LEU A 372 -13.75 29.92 -0.02
C LEU A 372 -14.93 30.37 -0.90
N ARG A 373 -15.85 29.46 -1.24
CA ARG A 373 -17.05 29.80 -2.01
C ARG A 373 -18.00 30.70 -1.23
N SER A 374 -18.26 30.42 0.04
CA SER A 374 -19.11 31.29 0.87
C SER A 374 -18.49 32.68 1.00
N TYR A 375 -17.19 32.75 1.31
CA TYR A 375 -16.47 34.02 1.42
C TYR A 375 -16.47 34.84 0.13
N SER A 376 -16.29 34.18 -1.02
CA SER A 376 -16.34 34.83 -2.33
C SER A 376 -17.74 35.36 -2.65
N MET A 377 -18.79 34.62 -2.30
CA MET A 377 -20.18 35.07 -2.53
C MET A 377 -20.51 36.25 -1.62
N ASP A 378 -20.15 36.21 -0.34
CA ASP A 378 -20.39 37.31 0.59
C ASP A 378 -19.70 38.60 0.14
N LYS A 379 -18.44 38.53 -0.32
CA LYS A 379 -17.74 39.68 -0.90
C LYS A 379 -18.40 40.21 -2.18
N PHE A 380 -18.86 39.30 -3.04
CA PHE A 380 -19.54 39.67 -4.28
C PHE A 380 -20.85 40.41 -3.98
N TYR A 381 -21.67 39.91 -3.05
CA TYR A 381 -22.89 40.60 -2.60
C TYR A 381 -22.58 41.95 -1.95
N GLN A 382 -21.54 42.03 -1.10
CA GLN A 382 -21.10 43.30 -0.50
C GLN A 382 -20.66 44.32 -1.57
N SER A 383 -20.00 43.90 -2.65
CA SER A 383 -19.63 44.81 -3.74
C SER A 383 -20.83 45.33 -4.54
N ILE A 384 -21.87 44.50 -4.69
CA ILE A 384 -23.12 44.90 -5.34
C ILE A 384 -23.86 45.91 -4.47
N ASP A 385 -23.99 45.63 -3.17
CA ASP A 385 -24.68 46.53 -2.23
C ASP A 385 -23.96 47.88 -2.12
N ALA A 386 -22.63 47.89 -2.08
CA ALA A 386 -21.84 49.12 -2.11
C ALA A 386 -22.03 49.90 -3.43
N GLY A 387 -22.09 49.21 -4.58
CA GLY A 387 -22.38 49.82 -5.87
C GLY A 387 -23.78 50.42 -5.96
N ILE A 388 -24.81 49.71 -5.47
CA ILE A 388 -26.21 50.19 -5.44
C ILE A 388 -26.38 51.38 -4.49
N MET A 389 -25.74 51.34 -3.32
CA MET A 389 -25.74 52.47 -2.37
C MET A 389 -25.11 53.73 -2.98
N ASN A 390 -24.03 53.59 -3.74
CA ASN A 390 -23.42 54.71 -4.46
C ASN A 390 -24.30 55.25 -5.60
N MET A 391 -25.16 54.42 -6.21
CA MET A 391 -26.10 54.88 -7.24
C MET A 391 -27.34 55.59 -6.67
N LYS A 392 -27.77 55.26 -5.45
CA LYS A 392 -28.91 55.93 -4.79
C LYS A 392 -28.59 57.32 -4.21
N GLY A 393 -27.32 57.71 -4.18
CA GLY A 393 -26.87 59.05 -3.76
C GLY A 393 -26.62 60.02 -4.92
N VAL A 394 -26.90 59.61 -6.17
CA VAL A 394 -26.87 60.52 -7.32
C VAL A 394 -28.29 61.06 -7.48
N ASP A 395 -28.50 62.29 -7.00
CA ASP A 395 -29.77 63.01 -7.04
C ASP A 395 -30.45 62.97 -8.42
N ASP A 396 -31.78 62.77 -8.41
CA ASP A 396 -32.69 62.71 -9.58
C ASP A 396 -32.76 64.01 -10.42
N ASP A 397 -31.86 64.99 -10.21
CA ASP A 397 -31.87 66.30 -10.85
C ASP A 397 -30.83 66.48 -11.97
N VAL A 398 -30.13 65.42 -12.40
CA VAL A 398 -29.24 65.51 -13.55
C VAL A 398 -30.01 65.17 -14.84
N PRO A 399 -30.26 66.14 -15.74
CA PRO A 399 -30.95 65.89 -16.99
C PRO A 399 -30.14 64.90 -17.83
N ILE A 400 -30.80 63.84 -18.28
CA ILE A 400 -30.24 62.81 -19.16
C ILE A 400 -29.96 63.46 -20.53
N GLY A 401 -28.76 64.01 -20.68
CA GLY A 401 -28.18 64.35 -21.97
C GLY A 401 -27.67 63.08 -22.66
N PRO A 402 -27.77 62.96 -24.00
CA PRO A 402 -27.28 61.81 -24.74
C PRO A 402 -25.76 61.69 -24.58
N VAL A 403 -25.32 60.65 -23.86
CA VAL A 403 -23.90 60.31 -23.73
C VAL A 403 -23.46 59.68 -25.06
N ILE A 404 -22.75 60.46 -25.86
CA ILE A 404 -22.06 59.99 -27.06
C ILE A 404 -20.83 59.19 -26.59
N PRO A 405 -20.63 57.94 -27.05
CA PRO A 405 -19.47 57.15 -26.66
C PRO A 405 -18.21 57.74 -27.28
N GLY A 406 -17.40 58.39 -26.44
CA GLY A 406 -16.09 58.90 -26.81
C GLY A 406 -15.08 57.77 -27.01
N GLU A 407 -14.47 57.80 -28.20
CA GLU A 407 -13.19 57.24 -28.63
C GLU A 407 -12.30 56.63 -27.54
N CYS A 408 -12.01 55.34 -27.72
CA CYS A 408 -10.91 54.65 -27.07
C CYS A 408 -9.58 55.12 -27.68
N ASP A 409 -8.89 56.03 -27.00
CA ASP A 409 -7.46 56.23 -27.24
C ASP A 409 -6.66 55.10 -26.55
N GLY A 410 -5.90 54.39 -27.37
CA GLY A 410 -5.04 53.31 -26.94
C GLY A 410 -3.77 53.80 -26.26
N HIS A 411 -3.34 53.06 -25.25
CA HIS A 411 -1.94 52.88 -24.88
C HIS A 411 -1.72 51.51 -24.24
#